data_AF-A0A9D4Q5Z4-F1
#
_entry.id   AF-A0A9D4Q5Z4-F1
#
_cell.length_a   1.000
_cell.length_b   1.000
_cell.length_c   1.000
_cell.angle_alpha   90.00
_cell.angle_beta   90.00
_cell.angle_gamma   90.00
#
_symmetry.space_group_name_H-M   'P 1'
#
loop_
_entity.id
_entity.type
_entity.pdbx_description
1 polymer ?
#
loop_
_entity_poly.entity_id
_entity_poly.type
_entity_poly.pdbx_seq_one_letter_code
_entity_poly.pdbx_strand_id
1 'polypeptide(L)'
;MFSFPTRLQTLAEEVLRYGERIRSIRRIGVAGGVLSQATYDAAFKAFENLECLVVMYTMTESGGIVCSTSLQEAIGTDMGFPGAMVEIKVFV
;
A
#
# COMPACT_ATOMS: atom_id res chain seq x y z
N MET A 1 2.89 -7.64 5.73
CA MET A 1 3.72 -7.91 4.53
C MET A 1 4.14 -6.57 3.93
N PHE A 2 5.30 -6.48 3.28
CA PHE A 2 5.70 -5.29 2.50
C PHE A 2 5.85 -5.65 1.02
N SER A 3 5.43 -4.76 0.13
CA SER A 3 5.52 -5.00 -1.32
C SER A 3 5.68 -3.71 -2.12
N PHE A 4 6.16 -3.85 -3.35
CA PHE A 4 6.04 -2.81 -4.37
C PHE A 4 4.68 -2.93 -5.08
N PRO A 5 4.10 -1.83 -5.61
CA PRO A 5 2.81 -1.87 -6.29
C PRO A 5 2.74 -2.91 -7.41
N THR A 6 3.76 -2.99 -8.25
CA THR A 6 3.82 -3.93 -9.38
C THR A 6 3.83 -5.39 -8.91
N ARG A 7 4.63 -5.71 -7.87
CA ARG A 7 4.67 -7.06 -7.30
C ARG A 7 3.35 -7.43 -6.63
N LEU A 8 2.71 -6.47 -5.95
CA LEU A 8 1.40 -6.68 -5.34
C LEU A 8 0.34 -6.98 -6.41
N GLN A 9 0.37 -6.26 -7.52
CA GLN A 9 -0.53 -6.50 -8.64
C GLN A 9 -0.34 -7.91 -9.22
N THR A 10 0.90 -8.29 -9.57
CA THR A 10 1.18 -9.62 -10.13
C THR A 10 0.72 -10.73 -9.17
N LEU A 11 1.03 -10.60 -7.88
CA LEU A 11 0.59 -11.57 -6.88
C LEU A 11 -0.94 -11.65 -6.77
N ALA A 12 -1.62 -10.49 -6.76
CA ALA A 12 -3.07 -10.47 -6.69
C ALA A 12 -3.71 -11.13 -7.91
N GLU A 13 -3.19 -10.86 -9.11
CA GLU A 13 -3.63 -11.49 -10.36
C GLU A 13 -3.41 -13.00 -10.36
N GLU A 14 -2.25 -13.48 -9.89
CA GLU A 14 -1.97 -14.92 -9.76
C GLU A 14 -2.93 -15.59 -8.78
N VAL A 15 -3.12 -15.01 -7.60
CA VAL A 15 -4.05 -15.51 -6.57
C VAL A 15 -5.47 -15.62 -7.13
N LEU A 16 -5.94 -14.58 -7.82
CA LEU A 16 -7.27 -14.59 -8.45
C LEU A 16 -7.38 -15.62 -9.58
N ARG A 17 -6.30 -15.87 -10.32
CA ARG A 17 -6.25 -16.87 -11.39
C ARG A 17 -6.31 -18.30 -10.85
N TYR A 18 -5.65 -18.60 -9.74
CA TYR A 18 -5.68 -19.92 -9.12
C TYR A 18 -6.93 -20.18 -8.26
N GLY A 19 -7.68 -19.12 -7.92
CA GLY A 19 -8.96 -19.21 -7.23
C GLY A 19 -8.85 -19.40 -5.70
N GLU A 20 -7.65 -19.56 -5.16
CA GLU A 20 -7.41 -19.64 -3.72
C GLU A 20 -7.00 -18.28 -3.14
N ARG A 21 -7.90 -17.64 -2.40
CA ARG A 21 -7.60 -16.37 -1.72
C ARG A 21 -6.65 -16.57 -0.54
N ILE A 22 -5.77 -15.60 -0.30
CA ILE A 22 -4.85 -15.63 0.84
C ILE A 22 -5.57 -15.10 2.09
N ARG A 23 -5.66 -15.94 3.14
CA ARG A 23 -6.39 -15.63 4.38
C ARG A 23 -5.52 -15.13 5.54
N SER A 24 -4.22 -15.40 5.49
CA SER A 24 -3.31 -15.14 6.61
C SER A 24 -2.85 -13.68 6.70
N ILE A 25 -2.99 -12.92 5.61
CA ILE A 25 -2.49 -11.55 5.52
C ILE A 25 -3.61 -10.57 5.79
N ARG A 26 -3.41 -9.75 6.84
CA ARG A 26 -4.35 -8.70 7.23
C ARG A 26 -3.92 -7.30 6.82
N ARG A 27 -2.62 -7.06 6.66
CA ARG A 27 -2.07 -5.73 6.37
C ARG A 27 -0.88 -5.83 5.44
N ILE A 28 -0.88 -4.97 4.42
CA ILE A 28 0.21 -4.90 3.44
C ILE A 28 0.69 -3.46 3.37
N GLY A 29 1.97 -3.25 3.65
CA GLY A 29 2.65 -1.99 3.38
C GLY A 29 3.08 -1.91 1.91
N VAL A 30 2.77 -0.81 1.25
CA VAL A 30 3.09 -0.58 -0.16
C VAL A 30 3.93 0.69 -0.30
N ALA A 31 5.07 0.59 -0.96
CA ALA A 31 6.02 1.70 -1.12
C ALA A 31 6.78 1.60 -2.45
N GLY A 32 7.56 2.63 -2.77
CA GLY A 32 8.49 2.62 -3.90
C GLY A 32 7.85 2.79 -5.27
N GLY A 33 6.57 3.16 -5.32
CA GLY A 33 5.85 3.48 -6.56
C GLY A 33 4.44 3.94 -6.26
N VAL A 34 3.73 4.40 -7.30
CA VAL A 34 2.33 4.82 -7.17
C VAL A 34 1.43 3.60 -7.05
N LEU A 35 0.61 3.55 -6.00
CA LEU A 35 -0.46 2.57 -5.87
C LEU A 35 -1.67 3.04 -6.67
N SER A 36 -2.04 2.30 -7.71
CA SER A 36 -3.25 2.58 -8.48
C SER A 36 -4.49 2.02 -7.79
N GLN A 37 -5.66 2.61 -8.04
CA GLN A 37 -6.93 2.08 -7.54
C GLN A 37 -7.19 0.65 -8.03
N ALA A 38 -6.80 0.34 -9.27
CA ALA A 38 -6.94 -1.01 -9.82
C ALA A 38 -6.12 -2.05 -9.03
N THR A 39 -4.87 -1.70 -8.65
CA THR A 39 -4.02 -2.55 -7.82
C THR A 39 -4.58 -2.70 -6.41
N TYR A 40 -5.13 -1.61 -5.84
CA TYR A 40 -5.81 -1.64 -4.54
C TYR A 40 -6.99 -2.63 -4.56
N ASP A 41 -7.88 -2.50 -5.53
CA ASP A 41 -9.06 -3.36 -5.66
C ASP A 41 -8.68 -4.82 -5.91
N ALA A 42 -7.66 -5.07 -6.73
CA ALA A 42 -7.15 -6.41 -6.99
C ALA A 42 -6.61 -7.06 -5.70
N ALA A 43 -5.86 -6.32 -4.89
CA ALA A 43 -5.37 -6.81 -3.61
C ALA A 43 -6.52 -7.17 -2.66
N PHE A 44 -7.52 -6.31 -2.48
CA PHE A 44 -8.67 -6.64 -1.62
C PHE A 44 -9.47 -7.86 -2.13
N LYS A 45 -9.49 -8.10 -3.44
CA LYS A 45 -10.06 -9.34 -3.99
C LYS A 45 -9.17 -10.56 -3.74
N ALA A 46 -7.86 -10.44 -3.84
CA ALA A 46 -6.93 -11.56 -3.65
C ALA A 46 -6.77 -11.99 -2.17
N PHE A 47 -6.76 -11.02 -1.25
CA PHE A 47 -6.53 -11.25 0.18
C PHE A 47 -7.86 -11.18 0.94
N GLU A 48 -8.32 -12.30 1.50
CA GLU A 48 -9.68 -12.40 2.07
C GLU A 48 -9.86 -11.59 3.35
N ASN A 49 -8.85 -11.59 4.21
CA ASN A 49 -8.88 -10.91 5.50
C ASN A 49 -8.09 -9.60 5.50
N LEU A 50 -7.88 -8.99 4.33
CA LEU A 50 -7.14 -7.75 4.23
C LEU A 50 -7.94 -6.62 4.89
N GLU A 51 -7.40 -6.08 5.96
CA GLU A 51 -7.95 -4.94 6.70
C GLU A 51 -7.55 -3.63 6.00
N CYS A 52 -6.28 -3.50 5.60
CA CYS A 52 -5.79 -2.28 4.98
C CYS A 52 -4.52 -2.45 4.11
N LEU A 53 -4.36 -1.52 3.17
CA LEU A 53 -3.10 -1.25 2.48
C LEU A 53 -2.48 0.02 3.04
N VAL A 54 -1.31 -0.10 3.65
CA VAL A 54 -0.56 1.02 4.22
C VAL A 54 0.31 1.61 3.13
N VAL A 55 -0.11 2.73 2.55
CA VAL A 55 0.67 3.43 1.52
C VAL A 55 1.77 4.23 2.20
N MET A 56 2.99 4.10 1.70
CA MET A 56 4.17 4.82 2.19
C MET A 56 4.86 5.52 1.03
N TYR A 57 5.02 6.83 1.17
CA TYR A 57 5.87 7.62 0.29
C TYR A 57 7.27 7.71 0.89
N THR A 58 8.27 7.39 0.07
CA THR A 58 9.69 7.35 0.45
C THR A 58 10.49 7.69 -0.79
N MET A 59 11.60 8.40 -0.60
CA MET A 59 12.60 8.62 -1.63
C MET A 59 13.94 8.05 -1.13
N THR A 60 14.83 7.72 -2.06
CA THR A 60 16.19 7.30 -1.69
C THR A 60 16.90 8.44 -0.93
N GLU A 61 16.68 9.67 -1.38
CA GLU A 61 17.24 10.91 -0.86
C GLU A 61 16.69 11.29 0.52
N SER A 62 15.49 10.83 0.89
CA SER A 62 14.91 11.10 2.21
C SER A 62 15.44 10.17 3.30
N GLY A 63 16.15 9.09 2.94
CA GLY A 63 16.70 8.11 3.91
C GLY A 63 15.63 7.39 4.75
N GLY A 64 14.36 7.49 4.38
CA GLY A 64 13.24 6.99 5.18
C GLY A 64 11.87 7.37 4.62
N ILE A 65 10.83 6.98 5.36
CA ILE A 65 9.42 7.27 5.02
C ILE A 65 9.14 8.75 5.27
N VAL A 66 8.63 9.43 4.25
CA VAL A 66 8.26 10.85 4.30
C VAL A 66 6.81 11.00 4.77
N CYS A 67 5.89 10.21 4.23
CA CYS A 67 4.52 10.12 4.73
C CYS A 67 3.96 8.71 4.58
N SER A 68 2.99 8.38 5.42
CA SER A 68 2.22 7.15 5.30
C SER A 68 0.83 7.26 5.90
N THR A 69 -0.07 6.41 5.46
CA THR A 69 -1.38 6.22 6.11
C THR A 69 -1.20 5.61 7.50
N SER A 70 -2.03 6.01 8.46
CA SER A 70 -2.12 5.31 9.74
C SER A 70 -2.77 3.94 9.55
N LEU A 71 -2.53 3.00 10.47
CA LEU A 71 -3.12 1.66 10.39
C LEU A 71 -4.65 1.68 10.51
N GLN A 72 -5.18 2.72 11.16
CA GLN A 72 -6.60 2.89 11.45
C GLN A 72 -7.33 3.71 10.39
N GLU A 73 -6.62 4.54 9.62
CA GLU A 73 -7.22 5.50 8.67
C GLU A 73 -6.76 5.26 7.23
N ALA A 74 -6.18 4.10 6.93
CA ALA A 74 -5.80 3.73 5.57
C ALA A 74 -7.04 3.52 4.70
N ILE A 75 -7.37 4.52 3.88
CA ILE A 75 -8.51 4.54 2.96
C ILE A 75 -7.99 4.63 1.53
N GLY A 76 -8.38 3.68 0.68
CA GLY A 76 -8.03 3.70 -0.75
C GLY A 76 -6.53 3.86 -1.01
N THR A 77 -6.18 4.79 -1.90
CA THR A 77 -4.81 5.07 -2.31
C THR A 77 -4.25 6.35 -1.69
N ASP A 78 -4.85 6.85 -0.61
CA ASP A 78 -4.37 8.07 0.04
C ASP A 78 -2.95 7.88 0.60
N MET A 79 -2.14 8.94 0.55
CA MET A 79 -0.74 8.90 1.03
C MET A 79 -0.64 9.14 2.55
N GLY A 80 -1.74 9.50 3.19
CA GLY A 80 -1.82 9.70 4.63
C GLY A 80 -1.15 10.98 5.12
N PHE A 81 -0.44 10.85 6.24
CA PHE A 81 0.08 11.99 7.01
C PHE A 81 1.61 12.01 7.01
N PRO A 82 2.23 13.19 7.20
CA PRO A 82 3.66 13.30 7.40
C PRO A 82 4.17 12.35 8.49
N GLY A 83 5.34 11.75 8.25
CA GLY A 83 6.03 10.95 9.24
C GLY A 83 6.47 11.78 10.45
N ALA A 84 6.85 11.10 11.53
CA ALA A 84 7.40 11.76 12.70
C ALA A 84 8.61 12.63 12.32
N MET A 85 8.62 13.88 12.77
CA MET A 85 9.67 14.88 12.46
C MET A 85 9.76 15.26 10.96
N VAL A 86 8.72 15.00 10.17
CA VAL A 86 8.63 15.43 8.77
C VAL A 86 7.63 16.58 8.64
N GLU A 87 8.01 17.64 7.93
CA GLU A 87 7.12 18.70 7.48
C GLU A 87 6.97 18.61 5.96
N ILE A 88 5.73 18.68 5.45
CA ILE A 88 5.43 18.63 4.02
C ILE A 88 4.72 19.93 3.62
N LYS A 89 5.20 20.58 2.55
CA LYS A 89 4.58 21.77 1.97
C LYS A 89 4.32 21.57 0.49
N VAL A 90 3.10 21.88 0.05
CA VAL A 90 2.68 21.83 -1.35
C VAL A 90 2.66 23.25 -1.92
N PHE A 91 3.27 23.45 -3.08
CA PHE A 91 3.22 24.70 -3.82
C PHE A 91 2.32 24.50 -5.05
N VAL A 92 1.34 25.38 -5.23
CA VAL A 92 0.39 25.40 -6.35
C VAL A 92 0.67 26.61 -7.20
#